data_AF-A0A4S2AN83-F1
#
_entry.id   AF-A0A4S2AN83-F1
#
_cell.length_a   1.000
_cell.length_b   1.000
_cell.length_c   1.000
_cell.angle_alpha   90.00
_cell.angle_beta   90.00
_cell.angle_gamma   90.00
#
_symmetry.space_group_name_H-M   'P 1'
#
loop_
_entity.id
_entity.type
_entity.pdbx_description
1 polymer ?
#
loop_
_entity_poly.entity_id
_entity_poly.type
_entity_poly.pdbx_seq_one_letter_code
_entity_poly.pdbx_strand_id
1 'polypeptide(L)'
;MTEYNWKILENMIDKIMADCMGEELYNGLKSYLNGKTLTIQFKEGSNGSFGMQGESVGIALGMQMESNQLLHEMFHAYQAYQNTLAQYNNSVLNNEIEAHYAQYLYISRLPEYAGSKWEERDIKDVRRREVKNLTKYIDKKGNLLPEITDDVLDGVITSSVIPAFRDVGYTESKYPLNENQNGIANFKTLNKLTINCK
;
A
#
# COMPACT_ATOMS: atom_id res chain seq x y z
N MET A 1 21.05 1.41 14.36
CA MET A 1 21.03 1.45 12.87
C MET A 1 22.44 1.76 12.40
N THR A 2 22.97 1.09 11.38
CA THR A 2 24.32 1.34 10.85
C THR A 2 24.27 2.44 9.77
N GLU A 3 25.40 3.08 9.47
CA GLU A 3 25.50 4.06 8.36
C GLU A 3 25.07 3.45 7.02
N TYR A 4 25.41 2.18 6.80
CA TYR A 4 24.98 1.43 5.62
C TYR A 4 23.45 1.32 5.53
N ASN A 5 22.79 0.96 6.63
CA ASN A 5 21.33 0.86 6.69
C ASN A 5 20.67 2.23 6.50
N TRP A 6 21.29 3.29 7.01
CA TRP A 6 20.82 4.66 6.83
C TRP A 6 20.85 5.06 5.36
N LYS A 7 21.98 4.86 4.68
CA LYS A 7 22.13 5.16 3.25
C LYS A 7 21.15 4.36 2.37
N ILE A 8 20.90 3.09 2.71
CA ILE A 8 19.89 2.28 2.04
C ILE A 8 18.50 2.91 2.18
N LEU A 9 18.11 3.29 3.41
CA LEU A 9 16.81 3.91 3.67
C LEU A 9 16.66 5.24 2.93
N GLU A 10 17.68 6.10 2.95
CA GLU A 10 17.71 7.35 2.20
C GLU A 10 17.50 7.11 0.71
N ASN A 11 18.25 6.18 0.10
CA ASN A 11 18.09 5.85 -1.32
C ASN A 11 16.68 5.34 -1.65
N MET A 12 16.05 4.58 -0.74
CA MET A 12 14.66 4.15 -0.94
C MET A 12 13.69 5.32 -0.87
N ILE A 13 13.86 6.23 0.10
CA ILE A 13 13.02 7.42 0.26
C ILE A 13 13.19 8.35 -0.94
N ASP A 14 14.41 8.63 -1.38
CA ASP A 14 14.69 9.47 -2.56
C ASP A 14 13.98 8.91 -3.80
N LYS A 15 14.04 7.58 -3.98
CA LYS A 15 13.37 6.91 -5.08
C LYS A 15 11.84 6.91 -4.96
N ILE A 16 11.30 6.87 -3.75
CA ILE A 16 9.86 7.04 -3.49
C ILE A 16 9.45 8.47 -3.82
N MET A 17 10.21 9.47 -3.37
CA MET A 17 9.92 10.89 -3.57
C MET A 17 10.10 11.35 -5.03
N ALA A 18 10.83 10.59 -5.86
CA ALA A 18 10.87 10.83 -7.30
C ALA A 18 9.54 10.50 -8.01
N ASP A 19 8.66 9.71 -7.38
CA ASP A 19 7.31 9.44 -7.84
C ASP A 19 6.31 10.41 -7.20
N CYS A 20 5.38 10.96 -7.98
CA CYS A 20 4.43 11.96 -7.48
C CYS A 20 3.60 11.47 -6.28
N MET A 21 3.07 10.24 -6.33
CA MET A 21 2.29 9.69 -5.22
C MET A 21 3.19 9.46 -4.00
N GLY A 22 4.42 9.00 -4.22
CA GLY A 22 5.41 8.80 -3.17
C GLY A 22 5.85 10.10 -2.48
N GLU A 23 6.01 11.19 -3.24
CA GLU A 23 6.29 12.52 -2.72
C GLU A 23 5.14 13.03 -1.83
N GLU A 24 3.89 12.96 -2.32
CA GLU A 24 2.70 13.34 -1.55
C GLU A 24 2.53 12.47 -0.30
N LEU A 25 2.86 11.18 -0.38
CA LEU A 25 2.85 10.26 0.77
C LEU A 25 3.87 10.70 1.83
N TYR A 26 5.10 10.99 1.41
CA TYR A 26 6.16 11.45 2.32
C TYR A 26 5.78 12.78 2.99
N ASN A 27 5.33 13.76 2.20
CA ASN A 27 4.94 15.07 2.70
C ASN A 27 3.70 14.99 3.61
N GLY A 28 2.75 14.13 3.27
CA GLY A 28 1.58 13.84 4.07
C GLY A 28 1.94 13.25 5.44
N LEU A 29 2.82 12.25 5.47
CA LEU A 29 3.33 11.67 6.72
C LEU A 29 4.08 12.72 7.55
N LYS A 30 4.97 13.51 6.93
CA LYS A 30 5.69 14.60 7.59
C LYS A 30 4.73 15.59 8.25
N SER A 31 3.63 15.94 7.57
CA SER A 31 2.60 16.82 8.10
C SER A 31 1.85 16.19 9.29
N TYR A 32 1.44 14.92 9.19
CA TYR A 32 0.73 14.24 10.28
C TYR A 32 1.60 14.05 11.54
N LEU A 33 2.89 13.80 11.34
CA LEU A 33 3.83 13.65 12.44
C LEU A 33 4.04 14.96 13.20
N ASN A 34 3.99 16.11 12.53
CA ASN A 34 4.05 17.44 13.15
C ASN A 34 5.17 17.57 14.21
N GLY A 35 6.39 17.19 13.84
CA GLY A 35 7.56 17.19 14.72
C GLY A 35 7.76 15.92 15.57
N LYS A 36 6.83 14.96 15.53
CA LYS A 36 7.02 13.61 16.08
C LYS A 36 7.80 12.73 15.10
N THR A 37 8.28 11.59 15.58
CA THR A 37 9.04 10.62 14.79
C THR A 37 8.21 9.39 14.46
N LEU A 38 8.38 8.89 13.23
CA LEU A 38 7.98 7.53 12.85
C LEU A 38 9.23 6.65 12.94
N THR A 39 9.15 5.59 13.75
CA THR A 39 10.26 4.66 13.91
C THR A 39 10.32 3.71 12.69
N ILE A 40 11.51 3.57 12.10
CA ILE A 40 11.81 2.55 11.09
C ILE A 40 12.92 1.65 11.63
N GLN A 41 12.69 0.34 11.68
CA GLN A 41 13.65 -0.65 12.16
C GLN A 41 13.98 -1.67 11.08
N PHE A 42 15.27 -1.98 10.92
CA PHE A 42 15.68 -3.11 10.09
C PHE A 42 15.69 -4.40 10.92
N LYS A 43 15.11 -5.46 10.38
CA LYS A 43 15.10 -6.81 10.98
C LYS A 43 15.69 -7.82 10.01
N GLU A 44 16.11 -8.97 10.52
CA GLU A 44 16.51 -10.09 9.66
C GLU A 44 15.30 -10.61 8.86
N GLY A 45 15.54 -11.04 7.62
CA GLY A 45 14.51 -11.56 6.71
C GLY A 45 14.13 -10.60 5.57
N SER A 46 13.01 -10.91 4.92
CA SER A 46 12.55 -10.28 3.67
C SER A 46 11.20 -9.55 3.76
N ASN A 47 10.56 -9.54 4.94
CA ASN A 47 9.20 -9.06 5.12
C ASN A 47 9.15 -7.65 5.70
N GLY A 48 8.13 -6.90 5.28
CA GLY A 48 7.74 -5.61 5.86
C GLY A 48 6.58 -5.79 6.82
N SER A 49 6.48 -4.87 7.78
CA SER A 49 5.25 -4.71 8.55
C SER A 49 5.16 -3.33 9.17
N PHE A 50 3.97 -2.76 9.22
CA PHE A 50 3.65 -1.60 9.99
C PHE A 50 2.75 -1.98 11.18
N GLY A 51 3.07 -1.48 12.37
CA GLY A 51 2.21 -1.58 13.54
C GLY A 51 1.84 -0.21 14.10
N MET A 52 0.57 -0.03 14.46
CA MET A 52 0.08 1.22 15.04
C MET A 52 0.31 1.32 16.56
N GLN A 53 0.40 0.18 17.27
CA GLN A 53 0.44 0.13 18.74
C GLN A 53 1.24 -1.06 19.28
N GLY A 54 1.57 -1.01 20.57
CA GLY A 54 2.26 -2.08 21.29
C GLY A 54 3.75 -2.19 20.93
N GLU A 55 4.27 -3.41 20.93
CA GLU A 55 5.69 -3.69 20.65
C GLU A 55 6.07 -3.54 19.16
N SER A 56 5.09 -3.26 18.29
CA SER A 56 5.26 -3.16 16.84
C SER A 56 5.07 -1.74 16.30
N VAL A 57 5.13 -0.70 17.16
CA VAL A 57 4.94 0.69 16.72
C VAL A 57 5.99 1.11 15.71
N GLY A 58 5.53 1.50 14.51
CA GLY A 58 6.37 1.96 13.41
C GLY A 58 6.50 0.93 12.29
N ILE A 59 7.48 1.15 11.42
CA ILE A 59 7.76 0.30 10.26
C ILE A 59 8.92 -0.64 10.62
N ALA A 60 8.74 -1.93 10.39
CA ALA A 60 9.82 -2.91 10.36
C ALA A 60 10.10 -3.32 8.91
N LEU A 61 11.36 -3.30 8.51
CA LEU A 61 11.81 -3.70 7.18
C LEU A 61 12.85 -4.81 7.27
N GLY A 62 12.63 -5.90 6.54
CA GLY A 62 13.67 -6.87 6.22
C GLY A 62 14.84 -6.21 5.47
N MET A 63 16.07 -6.65 5.75
CA MET A 63 17.28 -6.11 5.10
C MET A 63 17.32 -6.31 3.58
N GLN A 64 16.50 -7.23 3.03
CA GLN A 64 16.40 -7.50 1.59
C GLN A 64 15.27 -6.71 0.89
N MET A 65 14.57 -5.84 1.62
CA MET A 65 13.46 -5.08 1.05
C MET A 65 13.95 -3.98 0.13
N GLU A 66 13.08 -3.55 -0.78
CA GLU A 66 13.32 -2.47 -1.72
C GLU A 66 12.27 -1.36 -1.51
N SER A 67 12.48 -0.22 -2.18
CA SER A 67 11.61 0.97 -2.13
C SER A 67 10.10 0.66 -2.24
N ASN A 68 9.68 -0.29 -3.07
CA ASN A 68 8.26 -0.61 -3.24
C ASN A 68 7.63 -1.19 -1.96
N GLN A 69 8.37 -1.98 -1.19
CA GLN A 69 7.85 -2.52 0.05
C GLN A 69 7.91 -1.47 1.17
N LEU A 70 8.93 -0.59 1.21
CA LEU A 70 8.90 0.56 2.11
C LEU A 70 7.69 1.46 1.83
N LEU A 71 7.39 1.73 0.55
CA LEU A 71 6.22 2.51 0.17
C LEU A 71 4.91 1.89 0.68
N HIS A 72 4.78 0.56 0.61
CA HIS A 72 3.61 -0.15 1.13
C HIS A 72 3.43 0.10 2.65
N GLU A 73 4.51 -0.03 3.44
CA GLU A 73 4.42 0.22 4.89
C GLU A 73 4.22 1.71 5.23
N MET A 74 4.80 2.62 4.45
CA MET A 74 4.53 4.07 4.57
C MET A 74 3.07 4.38 4.28
N PHE A 75 2.47 3.71 3.30
CA PHE A 75 1.06 3.85 2.96
C PHE A 75 0.16 3.43 4.13
N HIS A 76 0.47 2.30 4.78
CA HIS A 76 -0.22 1.88 6.00
C HIS A 76 -0.06 2.88 7.15
N ALA A 77 1.15 3.43 7.35
CA ALA A 77 1.34 4.48 8.33
C ALA A 77 0.47 5.72 8.03
N TYR A 78 0.33 6.09 6.76
CA TYR A 78 -0.47 7.24 6.35
C TYR A 78 -1.98 6.98 6.50
N GLN A 79 -2.46 5.78 6.17
CA GLN A 79 -3.83 5.35 6.46
C GLN A 79 -4.10 5.39 7.97
N ALA A 80 -3.17 4.90 8.79
CA ALA A 80 -3.27 4.88 10.24
C ALA A 80 -3.40 6.28 10.85
N TYR A 81 -2.61 7.25 10.41
CA TYR A 81 -2.70 8.63 10.92
C TYR A 81 -3.98 9.38 10.50
N GLN A 82 -4.71 8.86 9.53
CA GLN A 82 -5.99 9.43 9.08
C GLN A 82 -7.21 8.87 9.82
N ASN A 83 -7.03 7.78 10.59
CA ASN A 83 -8.13 7.06 11.22
C ASN A 83 -7.93 6.96 12.72
N THR A 84 -9.02 6.79 13.46
CA THR A 84 -8.91 6.27 14.84
C THR A 84 -8.42 4.81 14.80
N LEU A 85 -7.84 4.33 15.91
CA LEU A 85 -7.40 2.94 16.02
C LEU A 85 -8.53 1.96 15.69
N ALA A 86 -9.75 2.21 16.20
CA ALA A 86 -10.90 1.35 15.98
C ALA A 86 -11.30 1.30 14.49
N GLN A 87 -11.29 2.45 13.81
CA GLN A 87 -11.58 2.49 12.37
C GLN A 87 -10.52 1.73 11.56
N TYR A 88 -9.24 1.94 11.85
CA TYR A 88 -8.15 1.24 11.16
C TYR A 88 -8.22 -0.28 11.38
N ASN A 89 -8.42 -0.71 12.63
CA ASN A 89 -8.50 -2.13 12.99
C ASN A 89 -9.74 -2.82 12.43
N ASN A 90 -10.80 -2.09 12.09
CA ASN A 90 -12.01 -2.67 11.48
C ASN A 90 -11.93 -2.74 9.95
N SER A 91 -10.94 -2.10 9.32
CA SER A 91 -10.81 -2.01 7.85
C SER A 91 -9.48 -2.54 7.34
N VAL A 92 -8.83 -3.46 8.07
CA VAL A 92 -7.46 -3.91 7.77
C VAL A 92 -7.38 -4.51 6.36
N LEU A 93 -8.33 -5.35 5.95
CA LEU A 93 -8.29 -5.91 4.59
C LEU A 93 -8.52 -4.82 3.51
N ASN A 94 -9.42 -3.86 3.75
CA ASN A 94 -9.61 -2.72 2.84
C ASN A 94 -8.30 -1.93 2.68
N ASN A 95 -7.60 -1.69 3.79
CA ASN A 95 -6.35 -0.95 3.82
C ASN A 95 -5.24 -1.69 3.04
N GLU A 96 -5.17 -3.02 3.18
CA GLU A 96 -4.24 -3.89 2.45
C GLU A 96 -4.50 -3.90 0.94
N ILE A 97 -5.77 -3.99 0.51
CA ILE A 97 -6.14 -3.92 -0.91
C ILE A 97 -5.66 -2.58 -1.51
N GLU A 98 -5.93 -1.47 -0.83
CA GLU A 98 -5.51 -0.15 -1.28
C GLU A 98 -3.98 0.00 -1.32
N ALA A 99 -3.28 -0.42 -0.26
CA ALA A 99 -1.82 -0.33 -0.17
C ALA A 99 -1.12 -1.23 -1.20
N HIS A 100 -1.68 -2.41 -1.51
CA HIS A 100 -1.18 -3.25 -2.59
C HIS A 100 -1.40 -2.62 -3.96
N TYR A 101 -2.54 -1.97 -4.20
CA TYR A 101 -2.79 -1.28 -5.46
C TYR A 101 -1.84 -0.07 -5.64
N ALA A 102 -1.65 0.73 -4.60
CA ALA A 102 -0.65 1.81 -4.58
C ALA A 102 0.77 1.27 -4.84
N GLN A 103 1.15 0.16 -4.20
CA GLN A 103 2.44 -0.49 -4.42
C GLN A 103 2.61 -0.94 -5.88
N TYR A 104 1.57 -1.54 -6.48
CA TYR A 104 1.58 -1.92 -7.90
C TYR A 104 1.75 -0.70 -8.80
N LEU A 105 0.99 0.37 -8.56
CA LEU A 105 1.08 1.61 -9.34
C LEU A 105 2.47 2.24 -9.26
N TYR A 106 3.10 2.22 -8.08
CA TYR A 106 4.47 2.71 -7.92
C TYR A 106 5.48 1.82 -8.65
N ILE A 107 5.48 0.52 -8.35
CA ILE A 107 6.52 -0.39 -8.83
C ILE A 107 6.48 -0.55 -10.35
N SER A 108 5.29 -0.53 -10.96
CA SER A 108 5.10 -0.64 -12.41
C SER A 108 5.59 0.58 -13.21
N ARG A 109 5.80 1.72 -12.55
CA ARG A 109 6.38 2.93 -13.17
C ARG A 109 7.90 2.97 -13.09
N LEU A 110 8.52 2.07 -12.33
CA LEU A 110 9.98 2.05 -12.20
C LEU A 110 10.63 1.57 -13.51
N PRO A 111 11.74 2.19 -13.97
CA PRO A 111 12.42 1.80 -15.19
C PRO A 111 12.82 0.32 -15.25
N GLU A 112 13.15 -0.26 -14.09
CA GLU A 112 13.56 -1.66 -13.95
C GLU A 112 12.39 -2.64 -13.81
N TYR A 113 11.14 -2.21 -13.89
CA TYR A 113 9.99 -3.11 -13.71
C TYR A 113 9.89 -4.16 -14.84
N ALA A 114 10.07 -3.74 -16.09
CA ALA A 114 9.95 -4.62 -17.25
C ALA A 114 11.00 -5.75 -17.20
N GLY A 115 10.57 -7.00 -17.29
CA GLY A 115 11.41 -8.19 -17.21
C GLY A 115 11.93 -8.51 -15.80
N SER A 116 11.44 -7.81 -14.76
CA SER A 116 11.86 -8.05 -13.39
C SER A 116 11.08 -9.15 -12.68
N LYS A 117 11.63 -9.62 -11.55
CA LYS A 117 10.92 -10.47 -10.58
C LYS A 117 9.59 -9.87 -10.09
N TRP A 118 9.41 -8.55 -10.21
CA TRP A 118 8.21 -7.85 -9.78
C TRP A 118 7.08 -8.03 -10.78
N GLU A 119 7.37 -7.82 -12.06
CA GLU A 119 6.41 -8.08 -13.14
C GLU A 119 6.00 -9.55 -13.19
N GLU A 120 6.96 -10.47 -13.03
CA GLU A 120 6.68 -11.91 -12.96
C GLU A 120 5.74 -12.26 -11.80
N ARG A 121 5.97 -11.66 -10.62
CA ARG A 121 5.14 -11.88 -9.44
C ARG A 121 3.74 -11.33 -9.62
N ASP A 122 3.56 -10.20 -10.30
CA ASP A 122 2.25 -9.62 -10.62
C ASP A 122 1.43 -10.48 -11.63
N ILE A 123 2.02 -11.56 -12.15
CA ILE A 123 1.36 -12.57 -12.97
C ILE A 123 1.12 -13.86 -12.18
N LYS A 124 2.12 -14.32 -11.43
CA LYS A 124 2.12 -15.63 -10.74
C LYS A 124 1.39 -15.62 -9.40
N ASP A 125 1.54 -14.58 -8.59
CA ASP A 125 0.86 -14.46 -7.29
C ASP A 125 -0.60 -14.02 -7.55
N VAL A 126 -1.56 -14.83 -7.08
CA VAL A 126 -3.00 -14.61 -7.33
C VAL A 126 -3.49 -13.27 -6.77
N ARG A 127 -3.09 -12.92 -5.54
CA ARG A 127 -3.40 -11.62 -4.93
C ARG A 127 -2.84 -10.49 -5.78
N ARG A 128 -1.57 -10.58 -6.19
CA ARG A 128 -0.92 -9.52 -6.99
C ARG A 128 -1.55 -9.37 -8.37
N ARG A 129 -1.91 -10.47 -9.01
CA ARG A 129 -2.62 -10.47 -10.29
C ARG A 129 -4.00 -9.81 -10.17
N GLU A 130 -4.78 -10.13 -9.14
CA GLU A 130 -6.09 -9.51 -8.95
C GLU A 130 -5.99 -8.02 -8.57
N VAL A 131 -4.97 -7.64 -7.79
CA VAL A 131 -4.66 -6.22 -7.54
C VAL A 131 -4.30 -5.50 -8.84
N LYS A 132 -3.48 -6.09 -9.70
CA LYS A 132 -3.16 -5.54 -11.03
C LYS A 132 -4.41 -5.42 -11.91
N ASN A 133 -5.32 -6.39 -11.86
CA ASN A 133 -6.57 -6.39 -12.63
C ASN A 133 -7.50 -5.22 -12.25
N LEU A 134 -7.35 -4.61 -11.07
CA LEU A 134 -8.10 -3.40 -10.69
C LEU A 134 -7.88 -2.24 -11.67
N THR A 135 -6.75 -2.22 -12.40
CA THR A 135 -6.50 -1.22 -13.48
C THR A 135 -7.53 -1.23 -14.62
N LYS A 136 -8.37 -2.28 -14.70
CA LYS A 136 -9.48 -2.35 -15.66
C LYS A 136 -10.75 -1.64 -15.18
N TYR A 137 -10.78 -1.21 -13.92
CA TYR A 137 -11.96 -0.64 -13.26
C TYR A 137 -11.67 0.74 -12.68
N ILE A 138 -10.46 0.96 -12.19
CA ILE A 138 -10.02 2.23 -11.60
C ILE A 138 -8.70 2.72 -12.22
N ASP A 139 -8.54 4.03 -12.29
CA ASP A 139 -7.36 4.69 -12.82
C ASP A 139 -6.20 4.72 -11.79
N LYS A 140 -5.08 5.33 -12.20
CA LYS A 140 -3.89 5.54 -11.35
C LYS A 140 -4.12 6.50 -10.18
N LYS A 141 -5.28 7.14 -10.10
CA LYS A 141 -5.72 8.04 -9.04
C LYS A 141 -6.83 7.46 -8.17
N GLY A 142 -7.19 6.19 -8.38
CA GLY A 142 -8.28 5.53 -7.65
C GLY A 142 -9.67 6.01 -8.06
N ASN A 143 -9.84 6.68 -9.20
CA ASN A 143 -11.16 7.01 -9.75
C ASN A 143 -11.66 5.88 -10.64
N LEU A 144 -12.98 5.70 -10.74
CA LEU A 144 -13.58 4.80 -11.72
C LEU A 144 -13.17 5.19 -13.15
N LEU A 145 -12.86 4.19 -13.97
CA LEU A 145 -12.71 4.39 -15.41
C LEU A 145 -14.06 4.73 -16.06
N PRO A 146 -14.05 5.36 -17.25
CA PRO A 146 -15.28 5.60 -18.00
C PRO A 146 -16.12 4.32 -18.14
N GLU A 147 -17.44 4.46 -18.00
CA GLU A 147 -18.42 3.37 -18.14
C GLU A 147 -18.40 2.30 -17.03
N ILE A 148 -17.49 2.39 -16.05
CA ILE A 148 -17.48 1.51 -14.88
C ILE A 148 -18.33 2.14 -13.77
N THR A 149 -19.26 1.36 -13.22
CA THR A 149 -20.04 1.75 -12.04
C THR A 149 -19.38 1.28 -10.75
N ASP A 150 -19.73 1.94 -9.65
CA ASP A 150 -19.23 1.53 -8.33
C ASP A 150 -19.64 0.10 -7.97
N ASP A 151 -20.87 -0.31 -8.31
CA ASP A 151 -21.37 -1.67 -8.12
C ASP A 151 -20.53 -2.72 -8.88
N VAL A 152 -20.05 -2.40 -10.09
CA VAL A 152 -19.18 -3.29 -10.86
C VAL A 152 -17.83 -3.45 -10.18
N LEU A 153 -17.23 -2.34 -9.72
CA LEU A 153 -15.98 -2.38 -8.98
C LEU A 153 -16.15 -3.18 -7.68
N ASP A 154 -17.22 -2.92 -6.92
CA ASP A 154 -17.51 -3.62 -5.67
C ASP A 154 -17.73 -5.12 -5.88
N GLY A 155 -18.46 -5.49 -6.94
CA GLY A 155 -18.64 -6.88 -7.35
C GLY A 155 -17.32 -7.57 -7.64
N VAL A 156 -16.36 -6.92 -8.30
CA VAL A 156 -15.03 -7.48 -8.57
C VAL A 156 -14.17 -7.57 -7.31
N ILE A 157 -14.22 -6.56 -6.44
CA ILE A 157 -13.52 -6.60 -5.16
C ILE A 157 -14.02 -7.80 -4.34
N THR A 158 -15.34 -7.96 -4.23
CA THR A 158 -15.98 -9.02 -3.44
C THR A 158 -15.79 -10.41 -4.03
N SER A 159 -15.93 -10.56 -5.35
CA SER A 159 -15.89 -11.88 -6.00
C SER A 159 -14.49 -12.37 -6.36
N SER A 160 -13.51 -11.46 -6.50
CA SER A 160 -12.17 -11.80 -7.02
C SER A 160 -11.05 -11.35 -6.08
N VAL A 161 -11.01 -10.05 -5.74
CA VAL A 161 -9.87 -9.49 -4.98
C VAL A 161 -9.84 -10.04 -3.55
N ILE A 162 -10.96 -9.95 -2.81
CA ILE A 162 -11.03 -10.44 -1.43
C ILE A 162 -10.70 -11.94 -1.36
N PRO A 163 -11.31 -12.83 -2.18
CA PRO A 163 -10.92 -14.23 -2.21
C PRO A 163 -9.43 -14.47 -2.49
N ALA A 164 -8.82 -13.72 -3.41
CA ALA A 164 -7.40 -13.83 -3.72
C ALA A 164 -6.50 -13.46 -2.51
N PHE A 165 -6.90 -12.47 -1.71
CA PHE A 165 -6.23 -12.15 -0.45
C PHE A 165 -6.42 -13.26 0.59
N ARG A 166 -7.65 -13.79 0.73
CA ARG A 166 -7.95 -14.88 1.68
C ARG A 166 -7.13 -16.13 1.37
N ASP A 167 -6.97 -16.48 0.10
CA ASP A 167 -6.21 -17.66 -0.37
C ASP A 167 -4.73 -17.63 0.06
N VAL A 168 -4.13 -16.44 0.14
CA VAL A 168 -2.72 -16.25 0.52
C VAL A 168 -2.52 -15.92 2.01
N GLY A 169 -3.54 -16.14 2.84
CA GLY A 169 -3.41 -16.12 4.31
C GLY A 169 -3.87 -14.84 5.01
N TYR A 170 -4.54 -13.92 4.31
CA TYR A 170 -5.21 -12.78 4.95
C TYR A 170 -6.51 -13.27 5.59
N THR A 171 -6.46 -13.90 6.77
CA THR A 171 -7.65 -14.48 7.40
C THR A 171 -8.60 -13.42 7.97
N GLU A 172 -9.89 -13.69 8.04
CA GLU A 172 -10.90 -12.77 8.61
C GLU A 172 -10.55 -12.31 10.03
N SER A 173 -10.03 -13.22 10.85
CA SER A 173 -9.65 -12.95 12.24
C SER A 173 -8.51 -11.94 12.40
N LYS A 174 -7.62 -11.84 11.41
CA LYS A 174 -6.46 -10.94 11.45
C LYS A 174 -6.64 -9.72 10.55
N TYR A 175 -7.40 -9.89 9.47
CA TYR A 175 -7.65 -8.91 8.44
C TYR A 175 -9.17 -8.75 8.27
N PRO A 176 -9.87 -8.13 9.24
CA PRO A 176 -11.28 -7.85 9.10
C PRO A 176 -11.53 -6.92 7.91
N LEU A 177 -12.68 -7.14 7.27
CA LEU A 177 -13.20 -6.31 6.18
C LEU A 177 -14.28 -5.39 6.77
N ASN A 178 -14.19 -4.10 6.45
CA ASN A 178 -15.29 -3.17 6.70
C ASN A 178 -16.26 -3.20 5.52
N GLU A 179 -17.38 -3.90 5.68
CA GLU A 179 -18.41 -4.04 4.64
C GLU A 179 -19.10 -2.71 4.27
N ASN A 180 -19.00 -1.69 5.11
CA ASN A 180 -19.51 -0.35 4.79
C ASN A 180 -18.55 0.46 3.90
N GLN A 181 -17.36 -0.07 3.59
CA GLN A 181 -16.37 0.54 2.71
C GLN A 181 -16.31 -0.25 1.40
N ASN A 182 -17.27 0.03 0.52
CA ASN A 182 -17.48 -0.66 -0.75
C ASN A 182 -16.88 0.13 -1.94
N GLY A 183 -16.67 -0.58 -3.06
CA GLY A 183 -16.27 0.03 -4.33
C GLY A 183 -15.11 1.02 -4.21
N ILE A 184 -15.34 2.25 -4.68
CA ILE A 184 -14.35 3.34 -4.71
C ILE A 184 -13.95 3.84 -3.32
N ALA A 185 -14.78 3.61 -2.30
CA ALA A 185 -14.44 3.99 -0.93
C ALA A 185 -13.19 3.26 -0.40
N ASN A 186 -12.81 2.14 -1.02
CA ASN A 186 -11.54 1.45 -0.77
C ASN A 186 -10.30 2.28 -1.17
N PHE A 187 -10.42 3.23 -2.10
CA PHE A 187 -9.29 3.93 -2.72
C PHE A 187 -9.18 5.41 -2.33
N LYS A 188 -9.80 5.81 -1.21
CA LYS A 188 -9.84 7.19 -0.73
C LYS A 188 -8.45 7.78 -0.42
N THR A 189 -7.54 6.97 0.11
CA THR A 189 -6.18 7.40 0.44
C THR A 189 -5.36 7.60 -0.82
N LEU A 190 -5.46 6.65 -1.76
CA LEU A 190 -4.81 6.77 -3.06
C LEU A 190 -5.29 8.02 -3.78
N ASN A 191 -6.60 8.27 -3.80
CA ASN A 191 -7.18 9.46 -4.42
C ASN A 191 -6.62 10.75 -3.82
N LYS A 192 -6.58 10.84 -2.49
CA LYS A 192 -6.03 11.99 -1.78
C LYS A 192 -4.55 12.23 -2.13
N LEU A 193 -3.75 11.17 -2.21
CA LEU A 193 -2.32 11.25 -2.52
C LEU A 193 -2.02 11.53 -3.99
N THR A 194 -3.01 11.39 -4.88
CA THR A 194 -2.79 11.47 -6.34
C THR A 194 -3.60 12.56 -7.02
N ILE A 195 -4.40 13.32 -6.26
CA ILE A 195 -5.26 14.40 -6.78
C ILE A 195 -4.47 15.40 -7.64
N ASN A 196 -3.25 15.75 -7.19
CA ASN A 196 -2.37 16.70 -7.86
C ASN A 196 -1.36 16.04 -8.82
N CYS A 197 -1.36 14.71 -8.94
CA CYS A 197 -0.47 14.01 -9.85
C CYS A 197 -0.94 14.14 -11.30
N LYS A 198 0.02 14.30 -12.21
CA LYS A 198 -0.24 14.36 -13.66
C LYS A 198 -0.38 12.96 -14.24
#